data_AF-A0A926LFI1-F1
#
_entry.id   AF-A0A926LFI1-F1
#
_cell.length_a   1.000
_cell.length_b   1.000
_cell.length_c   1.000
_cell.angle_alpha   90.00
_cell.angle_beta   90.00
_cell.angle_gamma   90.00
#
_symmetry.space_group_name_H-M   'P 1'
#
loop_
_entity.id
_entity.type
_entity.pdbx_description
1 polymer ?
#
loop_
_entity_poly.entity_id
_entity_poly.type
_entity_poly.pdbx_seq_one_letter_code
_entity_poly.pdbx_strand_id
1 'polypeptide(L)'
;MPEPHERLDEAMNQRRLELRLNWRDVAKGAGISYEALRAIRRGDSKPTELTARALDEILRWMPGSVYAVLNGGMPTTVEAWEAEHESPSAEAISPSEALRRMVRASAKELGMKPDDVNEAMRLVRQDLDAERPFESEQPSPNAGSTPRARSRRTDLSDLVRLGRAEAGLSLEAVAAATVDAKGERLVEADWLDRLERAALAPDEHPEYPQLDALVAVLHLDPNQAQEAAGVQFTDVHTVWSGDGQVRGLMEGDPSAEDAAKMQELMRLYRKSPQRRDG
;
A
#
# COMPACT_ATOMS: atom_id res chain seq x y z
N MET A 1 -35.26 -18.01 14.01
CA MET A 1 -34.11 -17.26 13.49
C MET A 1 -34.46 -16.88 12.06
N PRO A 2 -34.33 -15.61 11.65
CA PRO A 2 -34.59 -15.24 10.26
C PRO A 2 -33.66 -16.02 9.32
N GLU A 3 -34.19 -16.42 8.17
CA GLU A 3 -33.41 -17.13 7.16
C GLU A 3 -32.27 -16.23 6.62
N PRO A 4 -31.15 -16.80 6.13
CA PRO A 4 -30.01 -16.04 5.65
C PRO A 4 -30.36 -14.92 4.66
N HIS A 5 -31.30 -15.18 3.75
CA HIS A 5 -31.74 -14.23 2.74
C HIS A 5 -32.64 -13.12 3.31
N GLU A 6 -33.45 -13.42 4.34
CA GLU A 6 -34.27 -12.42 5.03
C GLU A 6 -33.38 -11.40 5.76
N ARG A 7 -32.32 -11.88 6.42
CA ARG A 7 -31.33 -11.00 7.04
C ARG A 7 -30.63 -10.11 6.02
N LEU A 8 -30.26 -10.68 4.88
CA LEU A 8 -29.62 -9.93 3.81
C LEU A 8 -30.60 -8.89 3.23
N ASP A 9 -31.86 -9.25 2.96
CA ASP A 9 -32.89 -8.32 2.48
C ASP A 9 -33.11 -7.16 3.47
N GLU A 10 -33.22 -7.46 4.76
CA GLU A 10 -33.41 -6.47 5.81
C GLU A 10 -32.21 -5.51 5.91
N ALA A 11 -30.98 -6.05 5.95
CA ALA A 11 -29.76 -5.26 5.98
C ALA A 11 -29.61 -4.37 4.73
N MET A 12 -29.87 -4.91 3.54
CA MET A 12 -29.83 -4.16 2.29
C MET A 12 -30.92 -3.08 2.24
N ASN A 13 -32.13 -3.38 2.75
CA ASN A 13 -33.22 -2.42 2.79
C ASN A 13 -32.92 -1.27 3.76
N GLN A 14 -32.37 -1.56 4.93
CA GLN A 14 -31.92 -0.52 5.87
C GLN A 14 -30.86 0.37 5.22
N ARG A 15 -29.82 -0.24 4.64
CA ARG A 15 -28.70 0.51 4.07
C ARG A 15 -29.08 1.36 2.87
N ARG A 16 -29.91 0.86 1.95
CA ARG A 16 -30.37 1.69 0.82
C ARG A 16 -31.17 2.91 1.31
N LEU A 17 -31.92 2.79 2.40
CA LEU A 17 -32.70 3.91 2.96
C LEU A 17 -31.77 4.98 3.55
N GLU A 18 -30.72 4.56 4.26
CA GLU A 18 -29.66 5.45 4.75
C GLU A 18 -28.98 6.20 3.59
N LEU A 19 -28.65 5.49 2.51
CA LEU A 19 -28.03 6.04 1.31
C LEU A 19 -29.03 6.75 0.37
N ARG A 20 -30.32 6.77 0.72
CA ARG A 20 -31.42 7.35 -0.08
C ARG A 20 -31.49 6.77 -1.51
N LEU A 21 -31.15 5.51 -1.67
CA LEU A 21 -31.20 4.77 -2.93
C LEU A 21 -32.53 4.02 -3.07
N ASN A 22 -33.06 4.00 -4.29
CA ASN A 22 -34.15 3.08 -4.64
C ASN A 22 -33.58 1.73 -5.12
N TRP A 23 -34.41 0.69 -5.14
CA TRP A 23 -33.96 -0.66 -5.55
C TRP A 23 -33.48 -0.75 -7.00
N ARG A 24 -33.93 0.13 -7.90
CA ARG A 24 -33.42 0.19 -9.27
C ARG A 24 -32.04 0.81 -9.32
N ASP A 25 -31.74 1.79 -8.46
CA ASP A 25 -30.41 2.38 -8.34
C ASP A 25 -29.41 1.35 -7.82
N VAL A 26 -29.81 0.54 -6.83
CA VAL A 26 -29.00 -0.57 -6.30
C VAL A 26 -28.72 -1.61 -7.40
N ALA A 27 -29.75 -2.04 -8.15
CA ALA A 27 -29.57 -3.00 -9.23
C ALA A 27 -28.65 -2.45 -10.34
N LYS A 28 -28.86 -1.19 -10.74
CA LYS A 28 -28.05 -0.50 -11.74
C LYS A 28 -26.61 -0.34 -11.28
N GLY A 29 -26.40 0.08 -10.03
CA GLY A 29 -25.06 0.27 -9.45
C GLY A 29 -24.30 -1.04 -9.30
N ALA A 30 -25.00 -2.13 -8.97
CA ALA A 30 -24.41 -3.47 -8.90
C ALA A 30 -24.27 -4.16 -10.28
N GLY A 31 -24.68 -3.52 -11.38
CA GLY A 31 -24.58 -4.09 -12.73
C GLY A 31 -25.48 -5.31 -12.98
N ILE A 32 -26.56 -5.48 -12.19
CA ILE A 32 -27.48 -6.61 -12.31
C ILE A 32 -28.89 -6.18 -12.71
N SER A 33 -29.70 -7.13 -13.21
CA SER A 33 -31.10 -6.86 -13.48
C SER A 33 -31.88 -6.68 -12.17
N TYR A 34 -32.96 -5.89 -12.22
CA TYR A 34 -33.86 -5.72 -11.08
C TYR A 34 -34.51 -7.04 -10.63
N GLU A 35 -34.76 -7.94 -11.57
CA GLU A 35 -35.29 -9.28 -11.29
C GLU A 35 -34.26 -10.17 -10.58
N ALA A 36 -32.99 -10.10 -10.97
CA ALA A 36 -31.91 -10.81 -10.29
C ALA A 36 -31.74 -10.32 -8.84
N LEU A 37 -31.77 -8.99 -8.64
CA LEU A 37 -31.76 -8.41 -7.29
C LEU A 37 -32.97 -8.87 -6.46
N ARG A 38 -34.16 -8.93 -7.08
CA ARG A 38 -35.37 -9.43 -6.41
C ARG A 38 -35.27 -10.91 -6.04
N ALA A 39 -34.70 -11.74 -6.91
CA ALA A 39 -34.49 -13.17 -6.66
C ALA A 39 -33.52 -13.39 -5.49
N ILE A 40 -32.43 -12.61 -5.42
CA ILE A 40 -31.48 -12.64 -4.31
C ILE A 40 -32.16 -12.31 -2.98
N ARG A 41 -32.95 -11.22 -2.96
CA ARG A 41 -33.65 -10.75 -1.76
C ARG A 41 -34.70 -11.74 -1.24
N ARG A 42 -35.37 -12.47 -2.13
CA ARG A 42 -36.33 -13.53 -1.75
C ARG A 42 -35.68 -14.86 -1.41
N GLY A 43 -34.36 -15.00 -1.58
CA GLY A 43 -33.67 -16.26 -1.41
C GLY A 43 -33.86 -17.26 -2.56
N ASP A 44 -34.47 -16.84 -3.68
CA ASP A 44 -34.64 -17.67 -4.89
C ASP A 44 -33.28 -17.97 -5.56
N SER A 45 -32.29 -17.08 -5.36
CA SER A 45 -30.93 -17.25 -5.85
C SER A 45 -29.91 -16.72 -4.85
N LYS A 46 -28.70 -17.29 -4.86
CA LYS A 46 -27.56 -16.75 -4.10
C LYS A 46 -26.76 -15.81 -5.01
N PRO A 47 -26.29 -14.66 -4.50
CA PRO A 47 -25.43 -13.78 -5.27
C PRO A 47 -24.11 -14.50 -5.59
N THR A 48 -23.64 -14.36 -6.83
CA THR A 48 -22.27 -14.77 -7.20
C THR A 48 -21.26 -13.86 -6.51
N GLU A 49 -20.00 -14.27 -6.42
CA GLU A 49 -18.92 -13.48 -5.79
C GLU A 49 -18.84 -12.05 -6.37
N LEU A 50 -18.89 -11.95 -7.70
CA LEU A 50 -18.88 -10.67 -8.40
C LEU A 50 -20.10 -9.81 -8.06
N THR A 51 -21.28 -10.44 -7.95
CA THR A 51 -22.53 -9.74 -7.58
C THR A 51 -22.49 -9.29 -6.12
N ALA A 52 -21.99 -10.13 -5.21
CA ALA A 52 -21.85 -9.81 -3.80
C ALA A 52 -20.90 -8.62 -3.61
N ARG A 53 -19.75 -8.61 -4.30
CA ARG A 53 -18.80 -7.50 -4.29
C ARG A 53 -19.40 -6.19 -4.84
N ALA A 54 -20.14 -6.28 -5.95
CA ALA A 54 -20.81 -5.11 -6.52
C ALA A 54 -21.93 -4.56 -5.60
N LEU A 55 -22.60 -5.45 -4.86
CA LEU A 55 -23.56 -5.08 -3.82
C LEU A 55 -22.89 -4.45 -2.60
N ASP A 56 -21.75 -4.98 -2.14
CA ASP A 56 -20.95 -4.36 -1.07
C ASP A 56 -20.56 -2.92 -1.45
N GLU A 57 -20.07 -2.73 -2.67
CA GLU A 57 -19.63 -1.43 -3.18
C GLU A 57 -20.77 -0.39 -3.23
N ILE A 58 -21.90 -0.72 -3.88
CA ILE A 58 -23.02 0.22 -4.02
C ILE A 58 -23.69 0.52 -2.67
N LEU A 59 -23.65 -0.42 -1.72
CA LEU A 59 -24.17 -0.24 -0.37
C LEU A 59 -23.14 0.38 0.59
N ARG A 60 -21.95 0.75 0.10
CA ARG A 60 -20.84 1.29 0.91
C ARG A 60 -20.57 0.41 2.14
N TRP A 61 -20.55 -0.88 1.92
CA TRP A 61 -20.07 -1.88 2.85
C TRP A 61 -18.64 -2.27 2.50
N MET A 62 -17.90 -2.74 3.49
CA MET A 62 -16.60 -3.37 3.27
C MET A 62 -16.78 -4.64 2.43
N PRO A 63 -15.82 -4.97 1.53
CA PRO A 63 -15.86 -6.21 0.77
C PRO A 63 -16.06 -7.44 1.66
N GLY A 64 -17.01 -8.31 1.29
CA GLY A 64 -17.37 -9.52 2.04
C GLY A 64 -18.53 -9.34 3.02
N SER A 65 -19.09 -8.13 3.16
CA SER A 65 -20.19 -7.87 4.08
C SER A 65 -21.49 -8.59 3.69
N VAL A 66 -21.80 -8.72 2.39
CA VAL A 66 -22.93 -9.55 1.93
C VAL A 66 -22.81 -10.99 2.45
N TYR A 67 -21.62 -11.60 2.36
CA TYR A 67 -21.41 -12.96 2.88
C TYR A 67 -21.39 -13.01 4.39
N ALA A 68 -20.87 -11.99 5.07
CA ALA A 68 -20.95 -11.88 6.52
C ALA A 68 -22.41 -11.94 7.00
N VAL A 69 -23.33 -11.21 6.35
CA VAL A 69 -24.76 -11.24 6.67
C VAL A 69 -25.41 -12.58 6.37
N LEU A 70 -25.09 -13.19 5.22
CA LEU A 70 -25.60 -14.52 4.87
C LEU A 70 -25.15 -15.58 5.91
N ASN A 71 -23.93 -15.46 6.42
CA ASN A 71 -23.38 -16.33 7.48
C ASN A 71 -23.87 -15.96 8.89
N GLY A 72 -24.64 -14.88 9.04
CA GLY A 72 -25.26 -14.47 10.30
C GLY A 72 -24.47 -13.48 11.14
N GLY A 73 -23.43 -12.89 10.57
CA GLY A 73 -22.83 -11.66 11.07
C GLY A 73 -23.63 -10.42 10.66
N MET A 74 -23.03 -9.26 10.92
CA MET A 74 -23.56 -7.93 10.53
C MET A 74 -22.71 -7.38 9.38
N PRO A 75 -23.27 -6.50 8.52
CA PRO A 75 -22.46 -5.85 7.50
C PRO A 75 -21.57 -4.79 8.14
N THR A 76 -20.32 -4.68 7.67
CA THR A 76 -19.41 -3.62 8.10
C THR A 76 -19.50 -2.46 7.11
N THR A 77 -19.92 -1.28 7.56
CA THR A 77 -19.95 -0.09 6.68
C THR A 77 -18.55 0.49 6.55
N VAL A 78 -18.27 1.14 5.40
CA VAL A 78 -17.00 1.84 5.20
C VAL A 78 -16.80 2.92 6.27
N GLU A 79 -17.86 3.62 6.67
CA GLU A 79 -17.79 4.65 7.70
C GLU A 79 -17.54 4.08 9.11
N ALA A 80 -18.05 2.89 9.43
CA ALA A 80 -17.76 2.23 10.70
C ALA A 80 -16.31 1.76 10.75
N TRP A 81 -15.82 1.21 9.63
CA TRP A 81 -14.41 0.83 9.48
C TRP A 81 -13.49 2.04 9.60
N GLU A 82 -13.81 3.15 8.92
CA GLU A 82 -13.08 4.41 9.00
C GLU A 82 -13.12 4.97 10.43
N ALA A 83 -14.25 4.95 11.13
CA ALA A 83 -14.34 5.43 12.51
C ALA A 83 -13.57 4.56 13.53
N GLU A 84 -13.45 3.26 13.29
CA GLU A 84 -12.63 2.34 14.09
C GLU A 84 -11.12 2.53 13.83
N HIS A 85 -10.74 2.94 12.62
CA HIS A 85 -9.35 3.11 12.18
C HIS A 85 -8.86 4.56 12.23
N GLU A 86 -9.76 5.54 12.31
CA GLU A 86 -9.51 6.88 12.81
C GLU A 86 -9.39 6.81 14.33
N SER A 87 -8.27 6.27 14.81
CA SER A 87 -7.88 6.49 16.19
C SER A 87 -7.75 8.00 16.44
N PRO A 88 -8.39 8.55 17.49
CA PRO A 88 -8.09 9.90 17.93
C PRO A 88 -6.62 9.93 18.30
N SER A 89 -5.84 10.73 17.58
CA SER A 89 -4.46 11.05 17.96
C SER A 89 -4.47 11.83 19.27
N ALA A 90 -4.62 11.11 20.38
CA ALA A 90 -4.50 11.61 21.72
C ALA A 90 -3.01 11.85 22.02
N GLU A 91 -2.63 13.13 22.10
CA GLU A 91 -1.63 13.68 23.02
C GLU A 91 -0.28 12.95 23.22
N ALA A 92 0.34 12.44 22.17
CA ALA A 92 1.80 12.33 22.19
C ALA A 92 2.36 13.70 21.79
N ILE A 93 2.93 14.44 22.76
CA ILE A 93 3.73 15.63 22.46
C ILE A 93 4.77 15.22 21.42
N SER A 94 4.62 15.70 20.18
CA SER A 94 5.61 15.45 19.13
C SER A 94 7.00 15.79 19.66
N PRO A 95 8.06 15.03 19.31
CA PRO A 95 9.44 15.38 19.69
C PRO A 95 9.79 16.85 19.43
N SER A 96 9.18 17.46 18.41
CA SER A 96 9.29 18.89 18.10
C SER A 96 8.64 19.81 19.14
N GLU A 97 7.49 19.43 19.71
CA GLU A 97 6.81 20.20 20.75
C GLU A 97 7.45 20.00 22.12
N ALA A 98 8.00 18.80 22.39
CA ALA A 98 8.81 18.53 23.58
C ALA A 98 10.08 19.39 23.58
N LEU A 99 10.77 19.44 22.42
CA LEU A 99 11.92 20.32 22.22
C LEU A 99 11.55 21.80 22.36
N ARG A 100 10.43 22.25 21.78
CA ARG A 100 9.94 23.64 21.94
C ARG A 100 9.61 24.00 23.39
N ARG A 101 9.12 23.05 24.18
CA ARG A 101 8.87 23.24 25.62
C ARG A 101 10.17 23.33 26.40
N MET A 102 11.15 22.46 26.08
CA MET A 102 12.49 22.54 26.68
C MET A 102 13.18 23.86 26.36
N VAL A 103 13.20 24.29 25.08
CA VAL A 103 13.84 25.56 24.69
C VAL A 103 13.19 26.75 25.38
N ARG A 104 11.85 26.79 25.46
CA ARG A 104 11.13 27.86 26.17
C ARG A 104 11.39 27.85 27.68
N ALA A 105 11.51 26.67 28.30
CA ALA A 105 11.85 26.55 29.71
C ALA A 105 13.28 27.05 29.99
N SER A 106 14.26 26.63 29.20
CA SER A 106 15.66 27.05 29.34
C SER A 106 15.86 28.54 29.04
N ALA A 107 15.14 29.10 28.07
CA ALA A 107 15.20 30.53 27.76
C ALA A 107 14.68 31.42 28.91
N LYS A 108 13.63 30.95 29.60
CA LYS A 108 13.09 31.63 30.79
C LYS A 108 14.09 31.64 31.94
N GLU A 109 14.84 30.55 32.14
CA GLU A 109 15.92 30.48 33.14
C GLU A 109 17.08 31.42 32.81
N LEU A 110 17.36 31.64 31.52
CA LEU A 110 18.39 32.56 31.04
C LEU A 110 17.92 34.03 30.96
N GLY A 111 16.68 34.34 31.37
CA GLY A 111 16.11 35.69 31.34
C GLY A 111 15.84 36.23 29.94
N MET A 112 15.82 35.38 28.91
CA MET A 112 15.52 35.77 27.54
C MET A 112 14.01 35.97 27.36
N LYS A 113 13.63 37.00 26.61
CA LYS A 113 12.22 37.22 26.27
C LYS A 113 11.80 36.23 25.18
N PRO A 114 10.50 35.86 25.10
CA PRO A 114 10.01 34.97 24.06
C PRO A 114 10.36 35.41 22.63
N ASP A 115 10.44 36.71 22.40
CA ASP A 115 10.78 37.29 21.10
C ASP A 115 12.26 37.05 20.73
N ASP A 116 13.16 37.07 21.71
CA ASP A 116 14.59 36.79 21.50
C ASP A 116 14.83 35.32 21.12
N VAL A 117 14.01 34.41 21.65
CA VAL A 117 14.05 32.97 21.32
C VAL A 117 13.54 32.72 19.91
N ASN A 118 12.45 33.39 19.51
CA ASN A 118 11.92 33.30 18.16
C ASN A 118 12.93 33.84 17.14
N GLU A 119 13.61 34.94 17.49
CA GLU A 119 14.66 35.52 16.67
C GLU A 119 15.89 34.62 16.57
N ALA A 120 16.35 34.02 17.68
CA ALA A 120 17.43 33.05 17.67
C ALA A 120 17.09 31.81 16.81
N MET A 121 15.87 31.28 16.93
CA MET A 121 15.40 30.17 16.09
C MET A 121 15.29 30.56 14.62
N ARG A 122 14.92 31.81 14.31
CA ARG A 122 14.90 32.35 12.94
C ARG A 122 16.30 32.39 12.35
N LEU A 123 17.29 32.84 13.13
CA LEU A 123 18.70 32.90 12.72
C LEU A 123 19.28 31.50 12.50
N VAL A 124 19.03 30.54 13.43
CA VAL A 124 19.45 29.14 13.26
C VAL A 124 18.85 28.51 11.99
N ARG A 125 17.59 28.83 11.69
CA ARG A 125 16.94 28.35 10.46
C ARG A 125 17.57 28.96 9.21
N GLN A 126 17.92 30.25 9.26
CA GLN A 126 18.61 30.92 8.17
C GLN A 126 20.02 30.36 7.93
N ASP A 127 20.76 30.02 8.98
CA ASP A 127 22.07 29.38 8.85
C ASP A 127 21.96 27.97 8.27
N LEU A 128 20.99 27.17 8.75
CA LEU A 128 20.73 25.82 8.21
C LEU A 128 20.26 25.84 6.75
N ASP A 129 19.52 26.87 6.35
CA ASP A 129 19.10 27.07 4.96
C ASP A 129 20.26 27.62 4.10
N ALA A 130 21.17 28.41 4.68
CA ALA A 130 22.36 28.94 4.00
C ALA A 130 23.46 27.87 3.79
N GLU A 131 23.52 26.82 4.62
CA GLU A 131 24.45 25.70 4.46
C GLU A 131 23.98 24.65 3.43
N ARG A 132 22.80 24.79 2.82
CA ARG A 132 22.37 23.91 1.72
C ARG A 132 22.88 24.43 0.38
N PRO A 133 23.76 23.70 -0.34
CA PRO A 133 24.04 24.01 -1.74
C PRO A 133 22.79 23.70 -2.58
N PHE A 134 22.20 24.75 -3.14
CA PHE A 134 21.42 24.78 -4.40
C PHE A 134 20.76 23.48 -4.87
N GLU A 135 19.45 23.34 -4.64
CA GLU A 135 18.49 22.94 -5.67
C GLU A 135 17.17 23.69 -5.43
N SER A 136 16.94 24.69 -6.27
CA SER A 136 15.78 25.57 -6.26
C SER A 136 14.94 25.33 -7.51
N GLU A 137 13.83 24.60 -7.39
CA GLU A 137 12.65 24.80 -8.24
C GLU A 137 11.38 24.77 -7.36
N GLN A 138 10.48 25.70 -7.67
CA GLN A 138 9.48 26.26 -6.74
C GLN A 138 8.28 25.35 -6.43
N PRO A 139 7.61 25.56 -5.27
CA PRO A 139 6.37 24.88 -4.92
C PRO A 139 5.16 25.56 -5.57
N SER A 140 4.24 24.78 -6.13
CA SER A 140 2.89 25.25 -6.49
C SER A 140 1.87 24.80 -5.43
N PRO A 141 0.83 25.62 -5.12
CA PRO A 141 0.02 25.46 -3.93
C PRO A 141 -1.23 24.63 -4.24
N ASN A 142 -1.25 23.38 -3.80
CA ASN A 142 -2.51 22.73 -3.46
C ASN A 142 -2.28 21.75 -2.31
N ALA A 143 -2.41 22.27 -1.10
CA ALA A 143 -2.31 21.50 0.13
C ALA A 143 -3.68 20.95 0.50
N GLY A 144 -3.85 19.65 0.26
CA GLY A 144 -4.84 18.80 0.92
C GLY A 144 -4.14 17.51 1.33
N SER A 145 -3.61 17.50 2.57
CA SER A 145 -3.16 16.34 3.35
C SER A 145 -2.17 15.36 2.72
N THR A 146 -0.90 15.50 3.11
CA THR A 146 0.23 14.56 2.93
C THR A 146 -0.04 13.14 3.43
N PRO A 147 0.39 12.11 2.67
CA PRO A 147 1.35 11.13 3.17
C PRO A 147 2.76 11.70 2.97
N ARG A 148 3.50 11.83 4.07
CA ARG A 148 4.94 12.12 4.06
C ARG A 148 5.64 11.09 3.15
N ALA A 149 6.28 11.59 2.10
CA ALA A 149 7.38 11.02 1.34
C ALA A 149 7.82 9.58 1.74
N ARG A 150 7.04 8.57 1.36
CA ARG A 150 7.63 7.29 0.94
C ARG A 150 8.26 7.59 -0.40
N SER A 151 9.58 7.70 -0.45
CA SER A 151 10.30 7.77 -1.72
C SER A 151 9.84 6.60 -2.58
N ARG A 152 9.15 6.89 -3.70
CA ARG A 152 8.72 6.00 -4.80
C ARG A 152 9.29 4.57 -4.73
N ARG A 153 8.78 3.72 -3.84
CA ARG A 153 9.03 2.27 -3.88
C ARG A 153 7.88 1.72 -4.70
N THR A 154 8.19 1.26 -5.90
CA THR A 154 7.22 0.68 -6.84
C THR A 154 7.08 -0.80 -6.47
N ASP A 155 5.85 -1.26 -6.21
CA ASP A 155 5.58 -2.68 -5.97
C ASP A 155 5.72 -3.48 -7.28
N LEU A 156 5.91 -4.79 -7.21
CA LEU A 156 6.08 -5.63 -8.42
C LEU A 156 4.83 -5.53 -9.31
N SER A 157 3.65 -5.47 -8.69
CA SER A 157 2.37 -5.21 -9.38
C SER A 157 2.40 -3.97 -10.26
N ASP A 158 2.96 -2.87 -9.75
CA ASP A 158 3.04 -1.62 -10.48
C ASP A 158 4.08 -1.69 -11.62
N LEU A 159 5.22 -2.34 -11.39
CA LEU A 159 6.24 -2.57 -12.43
C LEU A 159 5.69 -3.40 -13.59
N VAL A 160 5.00 -4.51 -13.29
CA VAL A 160 4.43 -5.39 -14.29
C VAL A 160 3.33 -4.67 -15.08
N ARG A 161 2.43 -3.96 -14.39
CA ARG A 161 1.36 -3.19 -15.04
C ARG A 161 1.90 -2.10 -15.95
N LEU A 162 2.90 -1.34 -15.49
CA LEU A 162 3.53 -0.29 -16.28
C LEU A 162 4.29 -0.87 -17.47
N GLY A 163 5.15 -1.86 -17.24
CA GLY A 163 5.93 -2.52 -18.28
C GLY A 163 5.06 -3.16 -19.35
N ARG A 164 3.94 -3.79 -18.98
CA ARG A 164 2.97 -4.33 -19.93
C ARG A 164 2.29 -3.24 -20.77
N ALA A 165 1.90 -2.13 -20.13
CA ALA A 165 1.29 -1.00 -20.83
C ALA A 165 2.27 -0.36 -21.82
N GLU A 166 3.54 -0.20 -21.44
CA GLU A 166 4.61 0.32 -22.30
C GLU A 166 4.93 -0.62 -23.47
N ALA A 167 4.92 -1.94 -23.23
CA ALA A 167 5.11 -2.94 -24.28
C ALA A 167 3.88 -3.08 -25.21
N GLY A 168 2.72 -2.51 -24.84
CA GLY A 168 1.48 -2.63 -25.61
C GLY A 168 0.91 -4.06 -25.66
N LEU A 169 1.26 -4.90 -24.68
CA LEU A 169 0.87 -6.30 -24.64
C LEU A 169 -0.42 -6.52 -23.84
N SER A 170 -1.23 -7.48 -24.28
CA SER A 170 -2.33 -8.01 -23.45
C SER A 170 -1.78 -8.98 -22.41
N LEU A 171 -2.54 -9.24 -21.34
CA LEU A 171 -2.17 -10.23 -20.32
C LEU A 171 -1.91 -11.62 -20.94
N GLU A 172 -2.76 -12.04 -21.89
CA GLU A 172 -2.58 -13.31 -22.61
C GLU A 172 -1.30 -13.31 -23.47
N ALA A 173 -0.95 -12.17 -24.09
CA ALA A 173 0.28 -12.07 -24.87
C ALA A 173 1.52 -12.15 -24.00
N VAL A 174 1.50 -11.55 -22.80
CA VAL A 174 2.59 -11.67 -21.81
C VAL A 174 2.70 -13.13 -21.35
N ALA A 175 1.59 -13.74 -20.92
CA ALA A 175 1.56 -15.14 -20.48
C ALA A 175 2.07 -16.12 -21.55
N ALA A 176 1.71 -15.89 -22.82
CA ALA A 176 2.18 -16.70 -23.93
C ALA A 176 3.68 -16.48 -24.25
N ALA A 177 4.23 -15.31 -23.94
CA ALA A 177 5.64 -14.98 -24.16
C ALA A 177 6.55 -15.45 -23.02
N THR A 178 6.01 -15.61 -21.81
CA THR A 178 6.72 -16.14 -20.64
C THR A 178 6.78 -17.67 -20.70
N VAL A 179 7.76 -18.20 -21.44
CA VAL A 179 7.98 -19.64 -21.60
C VAL A 179 9.33 -20.09 -21.05
N ASP A 180 9.40 -21.33 -20.60
CA ASP A 180 10.64 -21.96 -20.14
C ASP A 180 11.51 -22.44 -21.32
N ALA A 181 12.65 -23.09 -21.01
CA ALA A 181 13.55 -23.64 -22.02
C ALA A 181 12.91 -24.75 -22.90
N LYS A 182 11.80 -25.34 -22.47
CA LYS A 182 11.03 -26.36 -23.20
C LYS A 182 9.86 -25.75 -23.98
N GLY A 183 9.59 -24.46 -23.82
CA GLY A 183 8.45 -23.78 -24.43
C GLY A 183 7.15 -23.91 -23.64
N GLU A 184 7.20 -24.39 -22.40
CA GLU A 184 6.04 -24.44 -21.51
C GLU A 184 5.80 -23.07 -20.87
N ARG A 185 4.54 -22.65 -20.72
CA ARG A 185 4.23 -21.36 -20.07
C ARG A 185 4.61 -21.41 -18.60
N LEU A 186 5.27 -20.35 -18.15
CA LEU A 186 5.68 -20.17 -16.75
C LEU A 186 4.64 -19.40 -15.92
N VAL A 187 3.89 -18.49 -16.54
CA VAL A 187 2.82 -17.74 -15.88
C VAL A 187 1.53 -17.80 -16.69
N GLU A 188 0.41 -17.85 -15.98
CA GLU A 188 -0.93 -17.84 -16.56
C GLU A 188 -1.50 -16.42 -16.59
N ALA A 189 -2.37 -16.12 -17.57
CA ALA A 189 -2.95 -14.79 -17.73
C ALA A 189 -3.81 -14.35 -16.53
N ASP A 190 -4.51 -15.30 -15.89
CA ASP A 190 -5.28 -15.04 -14.66
C ASP A 190 -4.37 -14.70 -13.47
N TRP A 191 -3.25 -15.42 -13.34
CA TRP A 191 -2.25 -15.11 -12.30
C TRP A 191 -1.65 -13.71 -12.52
N LEU A 192 -1.39 -13.31 -13.78
CA LEU A 192 -0.93 -11.95 -14.10
C LEU A 192 -1.98 -10.87 -13.80
N ASP A 193 -3.26 -11.11 -14.09
CA ASP A 193 -4.34 -10.18 -13.74
C ASP A 193 -4.41 -9.97 -12.21
N ARG A 194 -4.29 -11.05 -11.44
CA ARG A 194 -4.24 -10.98 -9.97
C ARG A 194 -2.99 -10.27 -9.48
N LEU A 195 -1.82 -10.50 -10.09
CA LEU A 195 -0.59 -9.78 -9.79
C LEU A 195 -0.76 -8.28 -10.03
N GLU A 196 -1.23 -7.83 -11.19
CA GLU A 196 -1.38 -6.40 -11.51
C GLU A 196 -2.38 -5.66 -10.60
N ARG A 197 -3.31 -6.41 -9.99
CA ARG A 197 -4.29 -5.89 -9.02
C ARG A 197 -3.83 -5.96 -7.57
N ALA A 198 -2.59 -6.39 -7.33
CA ALA A 198 -2.06 -6.67 -5.99
C ALA A 198 -2.99 -7.59 -5.18
N ALA A 199 -3.54 -8.61 -5.85
CA ALA A 199 -4.54 -9.53 -5.30
C ALA A 199 -4.01 -10.96 -5.12
N LEU A 200 -2.72 -11.21 -5.34
CA LEU A 200 -2.08 -12.48 -5.02
C LEU A 200 -1.89 -12.61 -3.51
N ALA A 201 -2.10 -13.81 -2.99
CA ALA A 201 -1.78 -14.11 -1.61
C ALA A 201 -0.24 -14.15 -1.40
N PRO A 202 0.27 -13.94 -0.17
CA PRO A 202 1.72 -13.97 0.09
C PRO A 202 2.41 -15.30 -0.28
N ASP A 203 1.68 -16.42 -0.21
CA ASP A 203 2.15 -17.75 -0.59
C ASP A 203 2.13 -18.00 -2.12
N GLU A 204 1.46 -17.14 -2.89
CA GLU A 204 1.43 -17.17 -4.36
C GLU A 204 2.50 -16.28 -5.00
N HIS A 205 3.62 -16.05 -4.30
CA HIS A 205 4.71 -15.23 -4.78
C HIS A 205 5.34 -15.80 -6.06
N PRO A 206 5.84 -14.94 -6.97
CA PRO A 206 6.51 -15.41 -8.18
C PRO A 206 7.77 -16.19 -7.85
N GLU A 207 7.89 -17.37 -8.44
CA GLU A 207 9.12 -18.14 -8.42
C GLU A 207 10.18 -17.48 -9.30
N TYR A 208 11.45 -17.78 -9.04
CA TYR A 208 12.56 -17.17 -9.79
C TYR A 208 12.44 -17.28 -11.32
N PRO A 209 12.09 -18.45 -11.91
CA PRO A 209 11.90 -18.56 -13.36
C PRO A 209 10.77 -17.67 -13.90
N GLN A 210 9.71 -17.47 -13.11
CA GLN A 210 8.59 -16.62 -13.49
C GLN A 210 9.01 -15.15 -13.49
N LEU A 211 9.73 -14.72 -12.46
CA LEU A 211 10.26 -13.36 -12.36
C LEU A 211 11.25 -13.05 -13.49
N ASP A 212 12.17 -13.98 -13.78
CA ASP A 212 13.14 -13.84 -14.87
C ASP A 212 12.45 -13.73 -16.24
N ALA A 213 11.42 -14.55 -16.48
CA ALA A 213 10.61 -14.48 -17.69
C ALA A 213 9.87 -13.14 -17.81
N LEU A 214 9.30 -12.61 -16.72
CA LEU A 214 8.63 -11.31 -16.72
C LEU A 214 9.61 -10.16 -16.99
N VAL A 215 10.78 -10.19 -16.36
CA VAL A 215 11.86 -9.23 -16.60
C VAL A 215 12.26 -9.23 -18.08
N ALA A 216 12.41 -10.40 -18.69
CA ALA A 216 12.78 -10.53 -20.08
C ALA A 216 11.67 -10.01 -21.04
N VAL A 217 10.42 -10.40 -20.82
CA VAL A 217 9.27 -10.07 -21.69
C VAL A 217 8.88 -8.59 -21.58
N LEU A 218 8.89 -8.04 -20.37
CA LEU A 218 8.45 -6.67 -20.10
C LEU A 218 9.62 -5.67 -20.04
N HIS A 219 10.84 -6.12 -20.30
CA HIS A 219 12.06 -5.31 -20.28
C HIS A 219 12.26 -4.55 -18.96
N LEU A 220 11.93 -5.18 -17.83
CA LEU A 220 12.09 -4.60 -16.50
C LEU A 220 13.56 -4.63 -16.07
N ASP A 221 13.94 -3.77 -15.13
CA ASP A 221 15.23 -3.92 -14.45
C ASP A 221 15.19 -5.13 -13.50
N PRO A 222 16.12 -6.11 -13.61
CA PRO A 222 16.09 -7.32 -12.81
C PRO A 222 16.26 -7.05 -11.30
N ASN A 223 17.06 -6.06 -10.93
CA ASN A 223 17.27 -5.73 -9.51
C ASN A 223 16.02 -5.08 -8.94
N GLN A 224 15.42 -4.14 -9.69
CA GLN A 224 14.20 -3.48 -9.29
C GLN A 224 13.02 -4.46 -9.17
N ALA A 225 12.87 -5.39 -10.11
CA ALA A 225 11.84 -6.41 -10.06
C ALA A 225 12.04 -7.36 -8.86
N GLN A 226 13.27 -7.77 -8.59
CA GLN A 226 13.58 -8.63 -7.44
C GLN A 226 13.35 -7.92 -6.10
N GLU A 227 13.77 -6.67 -5.97
CA GLU A 227 13.51 -5.87 -4.76
C GLU A 227 12.02 -5.64 -4.54
N ALA A 228 11.29 -5.29 -5.60
CA ALA A 228 9.85 -5.09 -5.54
C ALA A 228 9.10 -6.38 -5.17
N ALA A 229 9.53 -7.52 -5.70
CA ALA A 229 8.99 -8.83 -5.32
C ALA A 229 9.24 -9.16 -3.84
N GLY A 230 10.47 -8.92 -3.35
CA GLY A 230 10.83 -9.14 -1.95
C GLY A 230 10.00 -8.28 -0.99
N VAL A 231 9.85 -6.99 -1.30
CA VAL A 231 9.01 -6.10 -0.48
C VAL A 231 7.55 -6.54 -0.51
N GLN A 232 7.01 -6.84 -1.69
CA GLN A 232 5.58 -7.11 -1.85
C GLN A 232 5.14 -8.43 -1.21
N PHE A 233 5.95 -9.50 -1.31
CA PHE A 233 5.52 -10.84 -0.92
C PHE A 233 6.14 -11.35 0.36
N THR A 234 7.35 -10.88 0.70
CA THR A 234 8.09 -11.39 1.87
C THR A 234 8.41 -10.32 2.90
N ASP A 235 7.99 -9.07 2.66
CA ASP A 235 8.33 -7.92 3.51
C ASP A 235 9.86 -7.79 3.70
N VAL A 236 10.63 -8.21 2.68
CA VAL A 236 12.09 -8.17 2.68
C VAL A 236 12.58 -6.95 1.91
N HIS A 237 13.26 -6.08 2.63
CA HIS A 237 13.92 -4.90 2.10
C HIS A 237 15.41 -5.17 1.85
N THR A 238 15.89 -4.73 0.69
CA THR A 238 17.32 -4.76 0.36
C THR A 238 17.93 -3.39 0.66
N VAL A 239 19.06 -3.38 1.37
CA VAL A 239 19.91 -2.20 1.55
C VAL A 239 21.26 -2.48 0.92
N TRP A 240 21.69 -1.59 0.03
CA TRP A 240 22.99 -1.66 -0.61
C TRP A 240 24.03 -0.82 0.15
N SER A 241 25.27 -1.26 0.13
CA SER A 241 26.41 -0.42 0.48
C SER A 241 26.55 0.72 -0.55
N GLY A 242 27.15 1.85 -0.14
CA GLY A 242 27.27 3.04 -1.00
C GLY A 242 28.06 2.85 -2.31
N ASP A 243 28.73 1.72 -2.49
CA ASP A 243 29.44 1.31 -3.71
C ASP A 243 28.78 0.12 -4.44
N GLY A 244 27.62 -0.33 -3.98
CA GLY A 244 26.84 -1.41 -4.61
C GLY A 244 27.42 -2.81 -4.52
N GLN A 245 28.53 -3.03 -3.79
CA GLN A 245 29.21 -4.34 -3.74
C GLN A 245 28.64 -5.29 -2.68
N VAL A 246 28.00 -4.75 -1.64
CA VAL A 246 27.41 -5.54 -0.55
C VAL A 246 25.93 -5.20 -0.45
N ARG A 247 25.10 -6.24 -0.37
CA ARG A 247 23.68 -6.13 -0.08
C ARG A 247 23.36 -6.79 1.25
N GLY A 248 22.42 -6.19 1.98
CA GLY A 248 21.87 -6.73 3.21
C GLY A 248 20.37 -6.82 3.06
N LEU A 249 19.83 -7.89 3.64
CA LEU A 249 18.40 -8.17 3.64
C LEU A 249 17.88 -7.85 5.04
N MET A 250 16.78 -7.10 5.11
CA MET A 250 16.05 -6.81 6.34
C MET A 250 14.60 -7.21 6.17
N GLU A 251 14.03 -7.83 7.20
CA GLU A 251 12.61 -8.16 7.27
C GLU A 251 11.88 -7.02 8.01
N GLY A 252 10.70 -6.63 7.52
CA GLY A 252 9.92 -5.52 8.05
C GLY A 252 10.35 -4.15 7.53
N ASP A 253 9.47 -3.15 7.63
CA ASP A 253 9.75 -1.78 7.17
C ASP A 253 10.91 -1.15 7.98
N PRO A 254 12.12 -1.02 7.39
CA PRO A 254 13.28 -0.60 8.15
C PRO A 254 13.17 0.90 8.43
N SER A 255 13.34 1.29 9.70
CA SER A 255 13.47 2.70 10.02
C SER A 255 14.73 3.28 9.37
N ALA A 256 14.77 4.60 9.20
CA ALA A 256 15.97 5.28 8.70
C ALA A 256 17.21 4.99 9.58
N GLU A 257 16.99 4.77 10.88
CA GLU A 257 18.02 4.39 11.82
C GLU A 257 18.52 2.95 11.57
N ASP A 258 17.62 2.00 11.31
CA ASP A 258 17.98 0.60 11.04
C ASP A 258 18.71 0.45 9.72
N ALA A 259 18.29 1.18 8.68
CA ALA A 259 19.02 1.27 7.42
C ALA A 259 20.45 1.83 7.62
N ALA A 260 20.61 2.89 8.43
CA ALA A 260 21.92 3.46 8.74
C ALA A 260 22.80 2.49 9.54
N LYS A 261 22.24 1.78 10.54
CA LYS A 261 22.95 0.73 11.29
C LYS A 261 23.41 -0.39 10.37
N MET A 262 22.56 -0.83 9.45
CA MET A 262 22.87 -1.87 8.48
C MET A 262 24.01 -1.43 7.54
N GLN A 263 23.97 -0.20 7.04
CA GLN A 263 25.06 0.37 6.23
C GLN A 263 26.38 0.44 7.00
N GLU A 264 26.35 0.82 8.28
CA GLU A 264 27.55 0.85 9.11
C GLU A 264 28.11 -0.56 9.38
N LEU A 265 27.23 -1.55 9.62
CA LEU A 265 27.63 -2.96 9.71
C LEU A 265 28.32 -3.43 8.43
N MET A 266 27.73 -3.16 7.26
CA MET A 266 28.34 -3.50 5.97
C MET A 266 29.73 -2.87 5.79
N ARG A 267 29.87 -1.60 6.20
CA ARG A 267 31.15 -0.88 6.16
C ARG A 267 32.20 -1.54 7.05
N LEU A 268 31.81 -2.02 8.23
CA LEU A 268 32.69 -2.72 9.16
C LEU A 268 33.11 -4.10 8.63
N TYR A 269 32.17 -4.90 8.11
CA TYR A 269 32.47 -6.22 7.54
C TYR A 269 33.38 -6.15 6.31
N ARG A 270 33.30 -5.07 5.52
CA ARG A 270 34.25 -4.80 4.42
C ARG A 270 35.68 -4.55 4.90
N LYS A 271 35.85 -3.87 6.04
CA LYS A 271 37.18 -3.50 6.58
C LYS A 271 37.91 -4.64 7.27
N SER A 272 37.20 -5.73 7.58
CA SER A 272 37.84 -6.95 8.06
C SER A 272 38.56 -7.62 6.89
N PRO A 273 39.91 -7.74 6.91
CA PRO A 273 40.60 -8.52 5.91
C PRO A 273 40.03 -9.93 5.97
N GLN A 274 39.48 -10.42 4.85
CA GLN A 274 39.11 -11.82 4.71
C GLN A 274 40.29 -12.63 5.22
N ARG A 275 40.10 -13.33 6.36
CA ARG A 275 41.03 -14.37 6.76
C ARG A 275 41.07 -15.36 5.59
N ARG A 276 42.14 -15.27 4.81
CA ARG A 276 42.60 -16.35 3.94
C ARG A 276 43.02 -17.47 4.89
N ASP A 277 42.05 -18.25 5.34
CA ASP A 277 42.30 -19.56 5.90
C ASP A 277 42.44 -20.51 4.69
N GLY A 278 43.61 -21.15 4.62
CA GLY A 278 44.02 -22.09 3.58
C GLY A 278 43.53 -23.51 3.80
#